data_AF-A0A2G9V5N7-F1
#
_entry.id   AF-A0A2G9V5N7-F1
#
_cell.length_a   1.000
_cell.length_b   1.000
_cell.length_c   1.000
_cell.angle_alpha   90.00
_cell.angle_beta   90.00
_cell.angle_gamma   90.00
#
_symmetry.space_group_name_H-M   'P 1'
#
loop_
_entity.id
_entity.type
_entity.pdbx_description
1 polymer ?
#
loop_
_entity_poly.entity_id
_entity_poly.type
_entity_poly.pdbx_seq_one_letter_code
_entity_poly.pdbx_strand_id
1 'polypeptide(L)'
;MILIVLDNPLHISGNTAEEPLVVNADRRGLYRQNYDDDGWRKITTQLMKDHERYSPRTKSAIVSDAFAAAAIKLVNYTTVLDILEYLKQETVRVQVVPERHWIILRIRRVNFQIEDYLPWSIALEGLRFIGYHFRTGDGAEAFKLYTRSLVKPIYNDRFFSDVAKHHKVDKFFLERYTQWYTCTMYSLISS
;
A
#
# COMPACT_ATOMS: atom_id res chain seq x y z
N MET A 1 10.82 6.19 -24.41
CA MET A 1 10.86 7.60 -23.98
C MET A 1 9.52 8.20 -24.36
N ILE A 2 8.65 8.49 -23.39
CA ILE A 2 7.36 9.16 -23.66
C ILE A 2 7.65 10.65 -23.63
N LEU A 3 7.46 11.34 -24.75
CA LEU A 3 7.57 12.80 -24.85
C LEU A 3 6.26 13.40 -24.31
N ILE A 4 6.35 14.14 -23.21
CA ILE A 4 5.21 14.91 -22.69
C ILE A 4 5.28 16.29 -23.36
N VAL A 5 4.35 16.55 -24.28
CA VAL A 5 4.13 17.88 -24.83
C VAL A 5 3.11 18.56 -23.94
N LEU A 6 3.49 19.69 -23.31
CA LEU A 6 2.56 20.51 -22.54
C LEU A 6 1.43 21.00 -23.46
N ASP A 7 0.22 21.10 -22.90
CA ASP A 7 -1.00 21.59 -23.57
C ASP A 7 -1.61 20.69 -24.67
N ASN A 8 -1.11 19.46 -24.85
CA ASN A 8 -1.76 18.43 -25.66
C ASN A 8 -2.09 17.18 -24.83
N PRO A 9 -3.20 16.47 -25.12
CA PRO A 9 -3.51 15.20 -24.46
C PRO A 9 -2.37 14.18 -24.65
N LEU A 10 -1.95 13.54 -23.57
CA LEU A 10 -1.02 12.41 -23.65
C LEU A 10 -1.77 11.19 -24.21
N HIS A 11 -1.47 10.81 -25.46
CA HIS A 11 -2.00 9.59 -26.05
C HIS A 11 -1.17 8.38 -25.61
N ILE A 12 -1.79 7.47 -24.86
CA ILE A 12 -1.20 6.19 -24.46
C ILE A 12 -1.95 5.07 -25.20
N SER A 13 -1.24 4.34 -26.05
CA SER A 13 -1.80 3.18 -26.76
C SER A 13 -1.84 1.96 -25.84
N GLY A 14 -3.01 1.34 -25.68
CA GLY A 14 -3.19 0.08 -24.98
C GLY A 14 -4.63 -0.43 -25.13
N ASN A 15 -4.87 -1.71 -24.85
CA ASN A 15 -6.23 -2.25 -24.77
C ASN A 15 -6.91 -1.81 -23.46
N THR A 16 -7.14 -0.51 -23.32
CA THR A 16 -7.75 0.08 -22.12
C THR A 16 -9.24 -0.23 -22.02
N ALA A 17 -9.85 -0.82 -23.06
CA ALA A 17 -11.23 -1.28 -23.01
C ALA A 17 -11.42 -2.41 -21.98
N GLU A 18 -10.45 -3.31 -21.86
CA GLU A 18 -10.53 -4.49 -21.01
C GLU A 18 -9.47 -4.53 -19.90
N GLU A 19 -8.29 -3.94 -20.12
CA GLU A 19 -7.17 -4.03 -19.19
C GLU A 19 -6.97 -2.75 -18.35
N PRO A 20 -6.50 -2.87 -17.10
CA PRO A 20 -6.11 -1.71 -16.31
C PRO A 20 -4.85 -1.06 -16.89
N LEU A 21 -4.83 0.27 -16.92
CA LEU A 21 -3.66 1.06 -17.26
C LEU A 21 -3.10 1.74 -16.01
N VAL A 22 -1.84 1.48 -15.69
CA VAL A 22 -1.11 2.20 -14.65
C VAL A 22 0.06 2.96 -15.26
N VAL A 23 -0.07 4.29 -15.33
CA VAL A 23 0.83 5.14 -16.13
C VAL A 23 2.20 5.32 -15.47
N ASN A 24 2.24 5.57 -14.17
CA ASN A 24 3.46 5.80 -13.39
C ASN A 24 3.84 4.55 -12.57
N ALA A 25 3.96 3.40 -13.24
CA ALA A 25 4.43 2.16 -12.61
C ALA A 25 5.80 2.38 -11.92
N ASP A 26 5.99 1.73 -10.77
CA ASP A 26 7.12 1.90 -9.84
C ASP A 26 7.34 3.33 -9.30
N ARG A 27 6.48 4.31 -9.63
CA ARG A 27 6.62 5.72 -9.25
C ARG A 27 7.99 6.30 -9.64
N ARG A 28 8.37 6.13 -10.92
CA ARG A 28 9.62 6.70 -11.47
C ARG A 28 9.47 8.15 -11.88
N GLY A 29 8.25 8.57 -12.21
CA GLY A 29 7.90 9.96 -12.52
C GLY A 29 7.55 10.76 -11.27
N LEU A 30 7.88 12.05 -11.30
CA LEU A 30 7.59 13.03 -10.23
C LEU A 30 6.19 13.66 -10.40
N TYR A 31 5.19 12.80 -10.62
CA TYR A 31 3.79 13.19 -10.81
C TYR A 31 2.86 12.12 -10.22
N ARG A 32 1.64 12.54 -9.88
CA ARG A 32 0.55 11.65 -9.45
C ARG A 32 -0.34 11.32 -10.63
N GLN A 33 -0.94 10.14 -10.59
CA GLN A 33 -1.89 9.69 -11.60
C GLN A 33 -3.31 9.70 -11.04
N ASN A 34 -4.27 10.09 -11.87
CA ASN A 34 -5.69 9.97 -11.58
C ASN A 34 -6.38 9.31 -12.77
N TYR A 35 -7.43 8.54 -12.49
CA TYR A 35 -8.23 7.84 -13.47
C TYR A 35 -9.70 8.23 -13.30
N ASP A 36 -10.50 7.96 -14.33
CA ASP A 36 -11.95 7.98 -14.20
C ASP A 36 -12.44 6.76 -13.39
N ASP A 37 -13.74 6.70 -13.14
CA ASP A 37 -14.36 5.62 -12.36
C ASP A 37 -14.12 4.24 -12.98
N ASP A 38 -14.05 4.17 -14.31
CA ASP A 38 -13.79 2.94 -15.05
C ASP A 38 -12.35 2.45 -14.87
N GLY A 39 -11.37 3.36 -15.00
CA GLY A 39 -9.96 3.08 -14.77
C GLY A 39 -9.69 2.65 -13.33
N TRP A 40 -10.24 3.36 -12.35
CA TRP A 40 -10.11 2.95 -10.94
C TRP A 40 -10.72 1.58 -10.68
N ARG A 41 -11.93 1.30 -11.22
CA ARG A 41 -12.59 -0.01 -11.07
C ARG A 41 -11.75 -1.15 -11.66
N LYS A 42 -11.15 -0.94 -12.84
CA LYS A 42 -10.26 -1.93 -13.48
C LYS A 42 -9.01 -2.18 -12.66
N ILE A 43 -8.38 -1.13 -12.13
CA ILE A 43 -7.22 -1.24 -11.25
C ILE A 43 -7.58 -2.02 -9.98
N THR A 44 -8.69 -1.69 -9.33
CA THR A 44 -9.18 -2.40 -8.13
C THR A 44 -9.45 -3.88 -8.43
N THR A 45 -10.10 -4.18 -9.55
CA THR A 45 -10.39 -5.56 -9.96
C THR A 45 -9.11 -6.36 -10.20
N GLN A 46 -8.10 -5.74 -10.82
CA GLN A 46 -6.80 -6.38 -11.00
C GLN A 46 -6.09 -6.63 -9.66
N LEU A 47 -6.09 -5.66 -8.74
CA LEU A 47 -5.51 -5.84 -7.41
C LEU A 47 -6.20 -7.00 -6.65
N MET A 48 -7.53 -7.08 -6.71
CA MET A 48 -8.29 -8.14 -6.06
C MET A 48 -8.07 -9.52 -6.69
N LYS A 49 -7.87 -9.57 -8.01
CA LYS A 49 -7.67 -10.82 -8.77
C LYS A 49 -6.24 -11.34 -8.66
N ASP A 50 -5.26 -10.45 -8.81
CA ASP A 50 -3.83 -10.74 -8.79
C ASP A 50 -3.05 -9.44 -8.54
N HIS A 51 -2.83 -9.14 -7.26
CA HIS A 51 -2.04 -8.00 -6.82
C HIS A 51 -0.54 -8.17 -7.08
N GLU A 52 -0.04 -9.39 -7.34
CA GLU A 52 1.38 -9.65 -7.60
C GLU A 52 1.81 -9.19 -9.00
N ARG A 53 0.84 -8.99 -9.92
CA ARG A 53 1.09 -8.33 -11.21
C ARG A 53 1.68 -6.93 -11.06
N TYR A 54 1.44 -6.26 -9.92
CA TYR A 54 2.03 -4.97 -9.60
C TYR A 54 3.15 -5.11 -8.57
N SER A 55 4.27 -4.43 -8.81
CA SER A 55 5.33 -4.30 -7.83
C SER A 55 4.83 -3.63 -6.54
N PRO A 56 5.47 -3.86 -5.38
CA PRO A 56 5.12 -3.16 -4.15
C PRO A 56 5.13 -1.63 -4.29
N ARG A 57 6.07 -1.08 -5.07
CA ARG A 57 6.12 0.36 -5.39
C ARG A 57 4.92 0.81 -6.19
N THR A 58 4.49 0.04 -7.18
CA THR A 58 3.31 0.35 -8.01
C THR A 58 2.04 0.31 -7.16
N LYS A 59 1.85 -0.73 -6.35
CA LYS A 59 0.71 -0.82 -5.41
C LYS A 59 0.67 0.36 -4.45
N SER A 60 1.82 0.73 -3.89
CA SER A 60 1.95 1.89 -3.00
C SER A 60 1.62 3.21 -3.70
N ALA A 61 2.04 3.36 -4.95
CA ALA A 61 1.73 4.54 -5.75
C ALA A 61 0.23 4.66 -6.04
N ILE A 62 -0.41 3.56 -6.44
CA ILE A 62 -1.87 3.47 -6.66
C ILE A 62 -2.62 3.92 -5.40
N VAL A 63 -2.32 3.32 -4.24
CA VAL A 63 -3.00 3.65 -2.97
C VAL A 63 -2.74 5.10 -2.59
N SER A 64 -1.48 5.54 -2.63
CA SER A 64 -1.09 6.92 -2.27
C SER A 64 -1.75 7.97 -3.17
N ASP A 65 -1.88 7.71 -4.47
CA ASP A 65 -2.48 8.64 -5.42
C ASP A 65 -4.00 8.66 -5.30
N ALA A 66 -4.64 7.52 -5.03
CA ALA A 66 -6.08 7.47 -4.75
C ALA A 66 -6.44 8.29 -3.48
N PHE A 67 -5.67 8.15 -2.40
CA PHE A 67 -5.83 8.98 -1.20
C PHE A 67 -5.65 10.47 -1.48
N ALA A 68 -4.62 10.83 -2.26
CA ALA A 68 -4.35 12.23 -2.60
C ALA A 68 -5.48 12.82 -3.45
N ALA A 69 -5.98 12.07 -4.44
CA ALA A 69 -7.10 12.48 -5.29
C ALA A 69 -8.40 12.64 -4.47
N ALA A 70 -8.66 11.73 -3.53
CA ALA A 70 -9.82 11.82 -2.63
C ALA A 70 -9.74 13.03 -1.68
N ALA A 71 -8.55 13.34 -1.15
CA ALA A 71 -8.34 14.49 -0.28
C ALA A 71 -8.68 15.84 -0.96
N ILE A 72 -8.53 15.92 -2.28
CA ILE A 72 -8.91 17.09 -3.09
C ILE A 72 -10.24 16.92 -3.83
N LYS A 73 -11.05 15.93 -3.44
CA LYS A 73 -12.41 15.65 -3.97
C LYS A 73 -12.46 15.30 -5.47
N LEU A 74 -11.37 14.83 -6.06
CA LEU A 74 -11.36 14.31 -7.44
C LEU A 74 -11.82 12.86 -7.53
N VAL A 75 -11.78 12.11 -6.43
CA VAL A 75 -12.19 10.71 -6.32
C VAL A 75 -13.00 10.54 -5.04
N ASN A 76 -14.00 9.66 -5.04
CA ASN A 76 -14.75 9.36 -3.81
C ASN A 76 -13.91 8.49 -2.86
N TYR A 77 -14.00 8.74 -1.55
CA TYR A 77 -13.37 7.86 -0.57
C TYR A 77 -13.86 6.40 -0.66
N THR A 78 -15.07 6.14 -1.16
CA THR A 78 -15.52 4.77 -1.44
C THR A 78 -14.57 4.03 -2.38
N THR A 79 -14.09 4.68 -3.44
CA THR A 79 -13.10 4.12 -4.37
C THR A 79 -11.78 3.79 -3.65
N VAL A 80 -11.35 4.64 -2.72
CA VAL A 80 -10.14 4.39 -1.92
C VAL A 80 -10.34 3.16 -1.02
N LEU A 81 -11.48 3.06 -0.34
CA LEU A 81 -11.81 1.92 0.53
C LEU A 81 -11.95 0.62 -0.27
N ASP A 82 -12.51 0.67 -1.48
CA ASP A 82 -12.59 -0.47 -2.39
C ASP A 82 -11.21 -0.93 -2.86
N ILE A 83 -10.29 0.01 -3.13
CA ILE A 83 -8.89 -0.33 -3.44
C ILE A 83 -8.27 -1.05 -2.24
N LEU A 84 -8.43 -0.55 -1.02
CA LEU A 84 -7.77 -1.13 0.16
C LEU A 84 -8.19 -2.58 0.45
N GLU A 85 -9.31 -3.06 -0.07
CA GLU A 85 -9.77 -4.44 0.11
C GLU A 85 -8.75 -5.50 -0.33
N TYR A 86 -7.87 -5.20 -1.32
CA TYR A 86 -6.85 -6.17 -1.74
C TYR A 86 -5.84 -6.48 -0.63
N LEU A 87 -5.70 -5.59 0.37
CA LEU A 87 -4.78 -5.79 1.50
C LEU A 87 -5.12 -7.04 2.31
N LYS A 88 -6.37 -7.51 2.26
CA LYS A 88 -6.75 -8.80 2.87
C LYS A 88 -5.98 -9.99 2.30
N GLN A 89 -5.41 -9.83 1.10
CA GLN A 89 -4.59 -10.84 0.41
C GLN A 89 -3.10 -10.46 0.34
N GLU A 90 -2.74 -9.22 0.69
CA GLU A 90 -1.35 -8.74 0.62
C GLU A 90 -0.49 -9.39 1.70
N THR A 91 0.68 -9.91 1.31
CA THR A 91 1.61 -10.57 2.22
C THR A 91 2.94 -9.86 2.27
N VAL A 92 3.58 -9.85 3.43
CA VAL A 92 4.95 -9.35 3.58
C VAL A 92 5.89 -10.55 3.44
N ARG A 93 6.66 -10.58 2.35
CA ARG A 93 7.61 -11.67 2.09
C ARG A 93 8.90 -11.40 2.88
N VAL A 94 9.13 -12.23 3.89
CA VAL A 94 10.39 -12.21 4.64
C VAL A 94 11.32 -13.25 4.02
N GLN A 95 12.27 -12.84 3.19
CA GLN A 95 13.30 -13.76 2.70
C GLN A 95 14.41 -13.95 3.74
N VAL A 96 14.69 -15.19 4.13
CA VAL A 96 15.84 -15.47 5.01
C VAL A 96 17.12 -15.29 4.19
N VAL A 97 17.90 -14.23 4.48
CA VAL A 97 19.22 -14.03 3.87
C VAL A 97 20.29 -14.66 4.78
N PRO A 98 21.05 -15.67 4.33
CA PRO A 98 22.13 -16.26 5.13
C PRO A 98 23.19 -15.22 5.49
N GLU A 99 23.62 -15.18 6.76
CA GLU A 99 24.50 -14.16 7.39
C GLU A 99 25.78 -13.79 6.60
N ARG A 100 26.24 -14.65 5.68
CA ARG A 100 27.49 -14.44 4.92
C ARG A 100 27.31 -13.69 3.59
N HIS A 101 26.08 -13.40 3.16
CA HIS A 101 25.79 -12.72 1.89
C HIS A 101 25.46 -11.22 2.02
N TRP A 102 25.40 -10.68 3.25
CA TRP A 102 24.89 -9.34 3.53
C TRP A 102 25.80 -8.24 2.97
N ILE A 103 27.11 -8.49 2.94
CA ILE A 103 28.10 -7.55 2.38
C ILE A 103 27.95 -7.43 0.85
N ILE A 104 27.67 -8.52 0.15
CA ILE A 104 27.47 -8.52 -1.32
C ILE A 104 26.16 -7.83 -1.70
N LEU A 105 25.09 -8.02 -0.92
CA LEU A 105 23.79 -7.36 -1.16
C LEU A 105 23.85 -5.85 -0.91
N ARG A 106 24.65 -5.40 0.07
CA ARG A 106 24.90 -3.97 0.34
C ARG A 106 25.67 -3.29 -0.80
N ILE A 107 26.59 -4.00 -1.46
CA ILE A 107 27.37 -3.50 -2.61
C ILE A 107 26.52 -3.48 -3.89
N ARG A 108 25.59 -4.44 -4.07
CA ARG A 108 24.75 -4.56 -5.27
C ARG A 108 23.46 -3.70 -5.27
N ARG A 109 23.21 -2.87 -4.26
CA ARG A 109 21.92 -2.14 -4.05
C ARG A 109 20.69 -3.06 -4.19
N VAL A 110 20.71 -4.23 -3.59
CA VAL A 110 19.52 -5.09 -3.57
C VAL A 110 18.65 -4.66 -2.39
N ASN A 111 17.65 -3.80 -2.64
CA ASN A 111 16.66 -3.29 -1.66
C ASN A 111 15.60 -4.35 -1.28
N PHE A 112 15.99 -5.60 -1.03
CA PHE A 112 15.04 -6.71 -1.20
C PHE A 112 13.99 -6.91 -0.08
N GLN A 113 13.85 -6.05 0.94
CA GLN A 113 12.94 -6.35 2.06
C GLN A 113 12.08 -5.20 2.56
N ILE A 114 12.50 -3.94 2.36
CA ILE A 114 11.69 -2.78 2.79
C ILE A 114 10.55 -2.54 1.80
N GLU A 115 10.71 -2.96 0.54
CA GLU A 115 9.75 -2.65 -0.52
C GLU A 115 8.42 -3.38 -0.34
N ASP A 116 8.42 -4.62 0.13
CA ASP A 116 7.21 -5.41 0.37
C ASP A 116 6.31 -4.82 1.47
N TYR A 117 6.87 -3.97 2.34
CA TYR A 117 6.10 -3.25 3.37
C TYR A 117 5.47 -1.94 2.86
N LEU A 118 5.91 -1.42 1.70
CA LEU A 118 5.44 -0.14 1.19
C LEU A 118 3.90 -0.06 1.05
N PRO A 119 3.20 -1.07 0.49
CA PRO A 119 1.74 -1.01 0.33
C PRO A 119 1.01 -0.84 1.66
N TRP A 120 1.43 -1.61 2.68
CA TRP A 120 0.90 -1.52 4.04
C TRP A 120 1.19 -0.18 4.69
N SER A 121 2.42 0.33 4.57
CA SER A 121 2.81 1.61 5.19
C SER A 121 1.94 2.78 4.71
N ILE A 122 1.70 2.87 3.41
CA ILE A 122 0.89 3.92 2.78
C ILE A 122 -0.59 3.74 3.12
N ALA A 123 -1.09 2.52 3.10
CA ALA A 123 -2.47 2.23 3.47
C ALA A 123 -2.76 2.62 4.91
N LEU A 124 -1.90 2.23 5.85
CA LEU A 124 -2.04 2.56 7.27
C LEU A 124 -1.92 4.07 7.53
N GLU A 125 -1.04 4.76 6.81
CA GLU A 125 -0.93 6.22 6.88
C GLU A 125 -2.24 6.90 6.42
N GLY A 126 -2.81 6.45 5.30
CA GLY A 126 -4.07 6.97 4.78
C GLY A 126 -5.27 6.64 5.67
N LEU A 127 -5.34 5.42 6.20
CA LEU A 127 -6.37 5.02 7.17
C LEU A 127 -6.27 5.84 8.46
N ARG A 128 -5.06 6.15 8.93
CA ARG A 128 -4.87 7.05 10.08
C ARG A 128 -5.43 8.44 9.77
N PHE A 129 -5.18 8.98 8.59
CA PHE A 129 -5.74 10.27 8.16
C PHE A 129 -7.27 10.26 8.22
N ILE A 130 -7.91 9.25 7.62
CA ILE A 130 -9.36 9.08 7.67
C ILE A 130 -9.83 8.91 9.13
N GLY A 131 -9.15 8.08 9.92
CA GLY A 131 -9.51 7.75 11.30
C GLY A 131 -9.56 8.97 12.24
N TYR A 132 -8.76 10.01 11.99
CA TYR A 132 -8.90 11.27 12.75
C TYR A 132 -10.27 11.92 12.59
N HIS A 133 -10.91 11.77 11.43
CA HIS A 133 -12.24 12.30 11.15
C HIS A 133 -13.36 11.42 11.72
N PHE A 134 -13.12 10.12 11.88
CA PHE A 134 -14.08 9.16 12.43
C PHE A 134 -13.91 8.91 13.94
N ARG A 135 -13.04 9.67 14.64
CA ARG A 135 -12.68 9.41 16.04
C ARG A 135 -13.86 9.50 17.01
N THR A 136 -14.84 10.34 16.73
CA THR A 136 -16.05 10.53 17.53
C THR A 136 -17.23 10.74 16.60
N GLY A 137 -18.09 9.75 16.44
CA GLY A 137 -19.28 9.80 15.59
C GLY A 137 -19.82 8.41 15.25
N ASP A 138 -20.99 8.36 14.61
CA ASP A 138 -21.74 7.11 14.35
C ASP A 138 -20.98 6.11 13.47
N GLY A 139 -20.04 6.60 12.65
CA GLY A 139 -19.19 5.77 11.79
C GLY A 139 -17.93 5.21 12.45
N ALA A 140 -17.63 5.59 13.70
CA ALA A 140 -16.38 5.23 14.37
C ALA A 140 -16.21 3.71 14.49
N GLU A 141 -17.23 3.01 14.98
CA GLU A 141 -17.18 1.56 15.19
C GLU A 141 -17.07 0.81 13.86
N ALA A 142 -17.85 1.21 12.85
CA ALA A 142 -17.77 0.62 11.51
C ALA A 142 -16.37 0.79 10.91
N PHE A 143 -15.76 1.97 11.05
CA PHE A 143 -14.40 2.24 10.57
C PHE A 143 -13.35 1.41 11.33
N LYS A 144 -13.49 1.25 12.65
CA LYS A 144 -12.62 0.37 13.46
C LYS A 144 -12.72 -1.08 12.98
N LEU A 145 -13.94 -1.61 12.82
CA LEU A 145 -14.17 -2.99 12.38
C LEU A 145 -13.63 -3.23 10.97
N TYR A 146 -13.85 -2.30 10.06
CA TYR A 146 -13.29 -2.33 8.71
C TYR A 146 -11.76 -2.39 8.75
N THR A 147 -11.11 -1.46 9.48
CA THR A 147 -9.66 -1.41 9.62
C THR A 147 -9.09 -2.69 10.23
N ARG A 148 -9.74 -3.23 11.28
CA ARG A 148 -9.40 -4.54 11.86
C ARG A 148 -9.47 -5.66 10.82
N SER A 149 -10.49 -5.67 9.98
CA SER A 149 -10.67 -6.69 8.95
C SER A 149 -9.55 -6.69 7.91
N LEU A 150 -9.01 -5.51 7.57
CA LEU A 150 -7.90 -5.37 6.63
C LEU A 150 -6.61 -5.96 7.20
N VAL A 151 -6.28 -5.65 8.45
CA VAL A 151 -4.98 -5.99 9.05
C VAL A 151 -4.94 -7.38 9.69
N LYS A 152 -6.10 -8.01 9.91
CA LYS A 152 -6.18 -9.33 10.53
C LYS A 152 -5.28 -10.39 9.87
N PRO A 153 -5.18 -10.50 8.53
CA PRO A 153 -4.36 -11.53 7.88
C PRO A 153 -2.87 -11.43 8.21
N ILE A 154 -2.34 -10.21 8.39
CA ILE A 154 -0.93 -9.97 8.73
C ILE A 154 -0.67 -10.01 10.25
N TYR A 155 -1.71 -10.01 11.07
CA TYR A 155 -1.60 -10.03 12.54
C TYR A 155 -1.46 -11.45 13.12
N ASN A 156 -1.44 -12.51 12.31
CA ASN A 156 -1.24 -13.87 12.83
C ASN A 156 0.05 -13.94 13.68
N ASP A 157 0.00 -14.52 14.88
CA ASP A 157 1.13 -14.67 15.81
C ASP A 157 2.39 -15.25 15.12
N ARG A 158 2.20 -16.04 14.05
CA ARG A 158 3.30 -16.52 13.19
C ARG A 158 4.09 -15.40 12.53
N PHE A 159 3.47 -14.34 12.01
CA PHE A 159 4.18 -13.25 11.34
C PHE A 159 5.17 -12.55 12.28
N PHE A 160 4.70 -12.10 13.45
CA PHE A 160 5.57 -11.43 14.41
C PHE A 160 6.62 -12.37 15.01
N SER A 161 6.27 -13.64 15.26
CA SER A 161 7.24 -14.62 15.76
C SER A 161 8.29 -15.03 14.74
N ASP A 162 7.94 -15.15 13.45
CA ASP A 162 8.89 -15.46 12.38
C ASP A 162 9.80 -14.28 12.09
N VAL A 163 9.27 -13.05 12.03
CA VAL A 163 10.08 -11.85 11.86
C VAL A 163 11.07 -11.68 13.02
N ALA A 164 10.61 -11.84 14.27
CA ALA A 164 11.47 -11.73 15.46
C ALA A 164 12.56 -12.81 15.52
N LYS A 165 12.29 -14.02 15.00
CA LYS A 165 13.28 -15.11 14.95
C LYS A 165 14.35 -14.91 13.88
N HIS A 166 14.00 -14.35 12.72
CA HIS A 166 14.89 -14.29 11.56
C HIS A 166 15.61 -12.94 11.38
N HIS A 167 15.16 -11.85 12.03
CA HIS A 167 15.76 -10.52 11.91
C HIS A 167 16.24 -9.97 13.27
N LYS A 168 17.40 -10.45 13.75
CA LYS A 168 17.96 -10.09 15.08
C LYS A 168 18.45 -8.64 15.22
N VAL A 169 18.72 -7.93 14.14
CA VAL A 169 19.24 -6.53 14.17
C VAL A 169 18.11 -5.49 14.21
N ASP A 170 16.90 -5.89 13.83
CA ASP A 170 15.78 -4.98 13.53
C ASP A 170 14.66 -5.02 14.57
N LYS A 171 14.92 -5.48 15.78
CA LYS A 171 14.01 -5.24 16.91
C LYS A 171 13.67 -3.75 17.01
N PHE A 172 14.65 -2.86 16.74
CA PHE A 172 14.46 -1.41 16.69
C PHE A 172 13.72 -0.89 15.43
N PHE A 173 13.84 -1.54 14.27
CA PHE A 173 13.15 -1.14 13.03
C PHE A 173 11.67 -1.58 13.08
N LEU A 174 11.42 -2.80 13.55
CA LEU A 174 10.08 -3.29 13.85
C LEU A 174 9.48 -2.55 15.03
N GLU A 175 10.18 -2.30 16.13
CA GLU A 175 9.66 -1.40 17.18
C GLU A 175 9.42 0.00 16.60
N ARG A 176 10.29 0.61 15.80
CA ARG A 176 10.00 1.97 15.32
C ARG A 176 8.84 2.05 14.31
N TYR A 177 8.68 1.06 13.43
CA TYR A 177 7.54 0.99 12.51
C TYR A 177 6.31 0.44 13.23
N THR A 178 6.37 -0.76 13.79
CA THR A 178 5.26 -1.39 14.48
C THR A 178 4.95 -0.81 15.86
N GLN A 179 5.76 -0.03 16.57
CA GLN A 179 5.35 0.64 17.82
C GLN A 179 4.62 1.96 17.51
N TRP A 180 4.99 2.65 16.42
CA TRP A 180 4.16 3.75 15.90
C TRP A 180 2.83 3.21 15.35
N TYR A 181 2.87 2.14 14.54
CA TYR A 181 1.67 1.52 14.00
C TYR A 181 0.91 0.70 15.03
N THR A 182 1.51 0.06 16.03
CA THR A 182 0.78 -0.61 17.13
C THR A 182 0.27 0.43 18.10
N CYS A 183 0.94 1.52 18.47
CA CYS A 183 0.27 2.55 19.28
C CYS A 183 -0.93 3.18 18.52
N THR A 184 -0.81 3.38 17.20
CA THR A 184 -1.90 3.92 16.37
C THR A 184 -2.99 2.88 16.11
N MET A 185 -2.64 1.63 15.81
CA MET A 185 -3.56 0.52 15.61
C MET A 185 -4.19 0.06 16.92
N TYR A 186 -3.47 0.02 18.03
CA TYR A 186 -4.01 -0.21 19.37
C TYR A 186 -5.00 0.91 19.69
N SER A 187 -4.74 2.19 19.38
CA SER A 187 -5.78 3.22 19.52
C SER A 187 -7.02 3.04 18.61
N LEU A 188 -6.87 2.38 17.45
CA LEU A 188 -7.95 2.03 16.51
C LEU A 188 -8.63 0.67 16.82
N ILE A 189 -8.00 -0.18 17.64
CA ILE A 189 -8.38 -1.58 17.90
C ILE A 189 -8.64 -1.82 19.40
N SER A 190 -8.27 -0.92 20.32
CA SER A 190 -8.52 -1.03 21.76
C SER A 190 -9.52 0.04 22.21
N SER A 191 -10.79 -0.37 22.22
CA SER A 191 -11.99 0.10 22.94
C SER A 191 -13.16 -0.52 22.20
#